data_AF-A0A8J6E0M3-F1
#
_entry.id   AF-A0A8J6E0M3-F1
#
_cell.length_a   1.000
_cell.length_b   1.000
_cell.length_c   1.000
_cell.angle_alpha   90.00
_cell.angle_beta   90.00
_cell.angle_gamma   90.00
#
_symmetry.space_group_name_H-M   'P 1'
#
loop_
_entity.id
_entity.type
_entity.pdbx_description
1 polymer ?
#
loop_
_entity_poly.entity_id
_entity_poly.type
_entity_poly.pdbx_seq_one_letter_code
_entity_poly.pdbx_strand_id
1 'polypeptide(L)'
;MAAQLGTQGPSENNPAFNIPDYSMGPPESDEEEPGVLSLHELDRASPPQSVAGFSSTMPRDIARSYMTRATPDDISSKMYFKTLDTENRLLRTQLGRYRSVEGEYHQQLEAEKTAHAQTKREYEAKHTRAVRTLERRVQESESAASTRIAELEAEVSRLNEALAEQRDQRGQTEASLQTNASTISDCTKLALALTDGVRALQRETLPSFNPASVNPAPLVELADSSSDSDFARVMVNLSQSLGLLKLTVETKIKTGVIIRDQIREDLKTAQKAETSVRAELTSAKEKTVALCAKHDADKRQFQTEFEQLTRLYERDRVAMAKELRKATEELEAATAAKDDAVRDANEAMAKTERVKSEMEALTVSHEGDSGARARLLAELDSTRAQRDKLQLEINGLKSSQKYSHTGSRGLEDMVDRLNRQVTTLTEDNARLAEAAKGLRLARRREASARSSGAFMCRGDEDEMAARMLTETLRSR
;
A
#
# COMPACT_ATOMS: atom_id res chain seq x y z
N MET A 1 14.48 -7.82 53.90
CA MET A 1 14.84 -8.64 52.72
C MET A 1 14.50 -7.82 51.49
N ALA A 2 15.53 -7.40 50.76
CA ALA A 2 15.45 -6.51 49.61
C ALA A 2 15.13 -7.31 48.34
N ALA A 3 14.26 -6.78 47.49
CA ALA A 3 14.10 -7.24 46.11
C ALA A 3 14.14 -6.01 45.19
N GLN A 4 15.33 -5.76 44.65
CA GLN A 4 15.56 -4.88 43.51
C GLN A 4 15.07 -5.61 42.25
N LEU A 5 14.10 -5.04 41.55
CA LEU A 5 13.79 -5.41 40.18
C LEU A 5 14.40 -4.34 39.27
N GLY A 6 15.54 -4.71 38.68
CA GLY A 6 16.16 -3.96 37.59
C GLY A 6 15.49 -4.32 36.27
N THR A 7 14.95 -3.32 35.58
CA THR A 7 14.54 -3.42 34.19
C THR A 7 15.57 -2.66 33.34
N GLN A 8 16.49 -3.42 32.74
CA GLN A 8 17.30 -2.96 31.62
C GLN A 8 16.43 -3.00 30.36
N GLY A 9 16.15 -1.84 29.78
CA GLY A 9 15.59 -1.75 28.43
C GLY A 9 16.70 -1.90 27.39
N PRO A 10 16.47 -2.64 26.28
CA PRO A 10 17.44 -2.70 25.20
C PRO A 10 17.43 -1.38 24.43
N SER A 11 18.63 -0.82 24.27
CA SER A 11 18.96 0.29 23.38
C SER A 11 18.72 -0.15 21.93
N GLU A 12 17.63 0.33 21.32
CA GLU A 12 17.41 0.20 19.88
C GLU A 12 18.38 1.10 19.11
N ASN A 13 19.27 0.44 18.36
CA ASN A 13 20.09 1.04 17.33
C ASN A 13 19.19 1.63 16.23
N ASN A 14 19.16 2.95 16.12
CA ASN A 14 18.68 3.65 14.93
C ASN A 14 19.71 3.48 13.79
N PRO A 15 19.41 2.80 12.67
CA PRO A 15 20.18 2.99 11.46
C PRO A 15 19.77 4.32 10.84
N ALA A 16 20.70 5.27 10.82
CA ALA A 16 20.59 6.49 10.04
C ALA A 16 20.37 6.13 8.56
N PHE A 17 19.15 6.30 8.08
CA PHE A 17 18.86 6.31 6.65
C PHE A 17 19.42 7.62 6.08
N ASN A 18 20.59 7.51 5.44
CA ASN A 18 21.09 8.54 4.53
C ASN A 18 20.12 8.63 3.34
N ILE A 19 19.29 9.67 3.33
CA ILE A 19 18.56 10.11 2.14
C ILE A 19 19.58 10.90 1.30
N PRO A 20 19.91 10.47 0.07
CA PRO A 20 20.71 11.30 -0.81
C PRO A 20 19.88 12.52 -1.25
N ASP A 21 20.40 13.70 -0.96
CA ASP A 21 19.95 14.98 -1.53
C ASP A 21 20.07 14.91 -3.06
N TYR A 22 18.97 14.57 -3.73
CA TYR A 22 18.80 14.89 -5.14
C TYR A 22 18.34 16.34 -5.25
N SER A 23 19.32 17.24 -5.29
CA SER A 23 19.15 18.59 -5.82
C SER A 23 18.76 18.48 -7.29
N MET A 24 17.45 18.49 -7.55
CA MET A 24 16.90 18.71 -8.89
C MET A 24 17.04 20.20 -9.17
N GLY A 25 18.07 20.54 -9.96
CA GLY A 25 18.22 21.86 -10.53
C GLY A 25 16.97 22.26 -11.34
N PRO A 26 16.65 23.56 -11.41
CA PRO A 26 15.49 24.03 -12.14
C PRO A 26 15.62 23.64 -13.62
N PRO A 27 14.53 23.21 -14.28
CA PRO A 27 14.57 22.99 -15.72
C PRO A 27 14.78 24.33 -16.40
N GLU A 28 15.85 24.43 -17.19
CA GLU A 28 16.03 25.49 -18.17
C GLU A 28 14.81 25.45 -19.11
N SER A 29 14.02 26.51 -19.04
CA SER A 29 12.90 26.77 -19.93
C SER A 29 13.44 27.21 -21.29
N ASP A 30 13.66 26.24 -22.18
CA ASP A 30 13.72 26.52 -23.61
C ASP A 30 12.28 26.69 -24.11
N GLU A 31 11.84 27.95 -24.10
CA GLU A 31 10.70 28.42 -24.87
C GLU A 31 11.04 28.31 -26.37
N GLU A 32 10.78 27.16 -26.98
CA GLU A 32 10.55 27.08 -28.42
C GLU A 32 9.04 27.09 -28.68
N GLU A 33 8.56 28.28 -29.06
CA GLU A 33 7.22 28.50 -29.60
C GLU A 33 6.88 27.49 -30.71
N PRO A 34 5.73 26.79 -30.66
CA PRO A 34 5.21 26.13 -31.84
C PRO A 34 4.65 27.21 -32.78
N GLY A 35 5.48 27.63 -33.73
CA GLY A 35 5.08 28.44 -34.86
C GLY A 35 3.86 27.82 -35.55
N VAL A 36 2.74 28.51 -35.41
CA VAL A 36 1.48 28.26 -36.14
C VAL A 36 1.76 28.50 -37.61
N LEU A 37 2.09 27.45 -38.36
CA LEU A 37 2.06 27.50 -39.81
C LEU A 37 0.61 27.28 -40.27
N SER A 38 -0.04 28.42 -40.52
CA SER A 38 -1.31 28.51 -41.20
C SER A 38 -1.27 27.77 -42.54
N LEU A 39 -2.32 26.98 -42.79
CA LEU A 39 -2.76 26.59 -44.12
C LEU A 39 -2.87 27.82 -45.03
N HIS A 40 -1.89 28.05 -45.89
CA HIS A 40 -2.05 28.66 -47.21
C HIS A 40 -0.78 28.40 -48.02
N GLU A 41 -0.94 28.24 -49.34
CA GLU A 41 0.07 27.88 -50.35
C GLU A 41 0.27 26.38 -50.60
N LEU A 42 -0.82 25.74 -51.02
CA LEU A 42 -0.78 24.62 -51.97
C LEU A 42 -1.60 25.04 -53.19
N ASP A 43 -1.03 25.89 -54.04
CA ASP A 43 -1.56 26.09 -55.37
C ASP A 43 -0.46 26.49 -56.36
N ARG A 44 -0.51 25.89 -57.55
CA ARG A 44 0.35 26.11 -58.73
C ARG A 44 1.74 25.46 -58.74
N ALA A 45 1.76 24.15 -58.91
CA ALA A 45 2.68 23.54 -59.87
C ALA A 45 1.84 22.84 -60.95
N SER A 46 1.68 23.52 -62.08
CA SER A 46 1.00 23.05 -63.27
C SER A 46 1.51 21.66 -63.70
N PRO A 47 0.63 20.75 -64.14
CA PRO A 47 1.08 19.53 -64.80
C PRO A 47 1.86 19.91 -66.07
N PRO A 48 2.92 19.19 -66.45
CA PRO A 48 3.54 19.41 -67.75
C PRO A 48 2.47 19.19 -68.81
N GLN A 49 2.17 20.25 -69.55
CA GLN A 49 1.33 20.22 -70.73
C GLN A 49 1.79 19.05 -71.60
N SER A 50 0.87 18.11 -71.82
CA SER A 50 0.94 17.17 -72.91
C SER A 50 1.21 17.96 -74.19
N VAL A 51 2.42 17.86 -74.73
CA VAL A 51 2.76 18.36 -76.06
C VAL A 51 2.05 17.45 -77.05
N ALA A 52 0.76 17.71 -77.24
CA ALA A 52 0.06 17.43 -78.46
C ALA A 52 0.63 18.38 -79.52
N GLY A 53 1.08 17.83 -80.64
CA GLY A 53 1.44 18.62 -81.81
C GLY A 53 2.88 18.49 -82.31
N PHE A 54 3.39 17.26 -82.50
CA PHE A 54 4.20 17.03 -83.70
C PHE A 54 3.32 16.45 -84.78
N SER A 55 2.67 17.40 -85.45
CA SER A 55 2.09 17.28 -86.78
C SER A 55 3.04 16.52 -87.69
N SER A 56 2.64 15.29 -88.02
CA SER A 56 2.56 14.77 -89.38
C SER A 56 2.84 15.79 -90.49
N THR A 57 4.10 16.01 -90.84
CA THR A 57 4.53 16.34 -92.20
C THR A 57 5.92 15.77 -92.43
N MET A 58 6.01 14.45 -92.59
CA MET A 58 7.01 13.89 -93.49
C MET A 58 6.73 14.47 -94.88
N PRO A 59 7.70 15.11 -95.57
CA PRO A 59 7.51 15.50 -96.96
C PRO A 59 7.34 14.22 -97.79
N ARG A 60 6.10 13.95 -98.19
CA ARG A 60 5.72 12.77 -98.98
C ARG A 60 6.04 12.92 -100.47
N ASP A 61 6.92 13.85 -100.84
CA ASP A 61 7.16 14.25 -102.23
C ASP A 61 8.65 14.21 -102.65
N ILE A 62 9.42 13.22 -102.21
CA ILE A 62 10.67 12.82 -102.91
C ILE A 62 10.79 11.29 -103.04
N ALA A 63 9.67 10.58 -103.29
CA ALA A 63 9.71 9.15 -103.59
C ALA A 63 8.72 8.71 -104.70
N ARG A 64 8.37 9.64 -105.60
CA ARG A 64 7.59 9.34 -106.82
C ARG A 64 8.16 10.09 -108.04
N SER A 65 9.40 9.79 -108.43
CA SER A 65 9.90 10.20 -109.74
C SER A 65 11.15 9.45 -110.18
N TYR A 66 11.23 8.12 -110.01
CA TYR A 66 12.18 7.29 -110.78
C TYR A 66 11.57 5.91 -111.04
N MET A 67 10.53 5.91 -111.87
CA MET A 67 10.10 4.74 -112.64
C MET A 67 10.78 4.83 -114.00
N THR A 68 12.06 4.45 -114.08
CA THR A 68 12.68 3.86 -115.28
C THR A 68 14.13 3.47 -114.95
N ARG A 69 14.38 2.15 -114.97
CA ARG A 69 15.67 1.43 -114.79
C ARG A 69 16.19 1.37 -113.35
N ALA A 70 15.75 0.34 -112.62
CA ALA A 70 16.37 -0.09 -111.37
C ALA A 70 17.67 -0.86 -111.68
N THR A 71 18.79 -0.42 -111.11
CA THR A 71 20.00 -1.23 -110.96
C THR A 71 19.88 -2.12 -109.71
N PRO A 72 20.64 -3.23 -109.60
CA PRO A 72 20.58 -4.13 -108.44
C PRO A 72 20.80 -3.45 -107.08
N ASP A 73 21.55 -2.33 -107.05
CA ASP A 73 21.85 -1.58 -105.82
C ASP A 73 20.63 -0.80 -105.26
N ASP A 74 19.67 -0.42 -106.11
CA ASP A 74 18.44 0.27 -105.70
C ASP A 74 17.45 -0.67 -104.99
N ILE A 75 17.45 -1.95 -105.36
CA ILE A 75 16.58 -2.96 -104.73
C ILE A 75 17.11 -3.30 -103.34
N SER A 76 18.42 -3.48 -103.21
CA SER A 76 19.09 -3.70 -101.92
C SER A 76 18.89 -2.53 -100.96
N SER A 77 19.02 -1.29 -101.44
CA SER A 77 18.76 -0.08 -100.65
C SER A 77 17.30 -0.01 -100.18
N LYS A 78 16.32 -0.28 -101.06
CA LYS A 78 14.89 -0.31 -100.69
C LYS A 78 14.55 -1.40 -99.69
N MET A 79 15.16 -2.58 -99.80
CA MET A 79 14.99 -3.66 -98.82
C MET A 79 15.59 -3.26 -97.47
N TYR A 80 16.78 -2.65 -97.46
CA TYR A 80 17.41 -2.14 -96.24
C TYR A 80 16.57 -1.08 -95.54
N PHE A 81 16.05 -0.09 -96.28
CA PHE A 81 15.13 0.91 -95.72
C PHE A 81 13.84 0.29 -95.16
N LYS A 82 13.24 -0.68 -95.86
CA LYS A 82 12.06 -1.39 -95.35
C LYS A 82 12.36 -2.17 -94.07
N THR A 83 13.49 -2.86 -94.00
CA THR A 83 13.92 -3.59 -92.80
C THR A 83 14.14 -2.63 -91.63
N LEU A 84 14.85 -1.52 -91.87
CA LEU A 84 15.06 -0.48 -90.86
C LEU A 84 13.75 0.17 -90.40
N ASP A 85 12.78 0.38 -91.29
CA ASP A 85 11.46 0.89 -90.93
C ASP A 85 10.67 -0.11 -90.07
N THR A 86 10.72 -1.40 -90.42
CA THR A 86 10.07 -2.44 -89.60
C THR A 86 10.72 -2.59 -88.23
N GLU A 87 12.04 -2.50 -88.15
CA GLU A 87 12.81 -2.54 -86.92
C GLU A 87 12.54 -1.29 -86.06
N ASN A 88 12.54 -0.10 -86.65
CA ASN A 88 12.16 1.13 -85.96
C ASN A 88 10.72 1.05 -85.41
N ARG A 89 9.78 0.48 -86.18
CA ARG A 89 8.39 0.31 -85.74
C ARG A 89 8.29 -0.66 -84.57
N LEU A 90 9.05 -1.76 -84.61
CA LEU A 90 9.12 -2.73 -83.52
C LEU A 90 9.73 -2.10 -82.26
N LEU A 91 10.86 -1.41 -82.39
CA LEU A 91 11.54 -0.72 -81.29
C LEU A 91 10.65 0.36 -80.66
N ARG A 92 9.92 1.14 -81.46
CA ARG A 92 8.94 2.13 -80.94
C ARG A 92 7.80 1.46 -80.18
N THR A 93 7.32 0.33 -80.65
CA THR A 93 6.27 -0.43 -79.97
C THR A 93 6.79 -1.03 -78.66
N GLN A 94 8.00 -1.57 -78.65
CA GLN A 94 8.66 -2.07 -77.44
C GLN A 94 8.91 -0.94 -76.44
N LEU A 95 9.47 0.19 -76.86
CA LEU A 95 9.65 1.38 -76.02
C LEU A 95 8.32 1.91 -75.47
N GLY A 96 7.25 1.90 -76.27
CA GLY A 96 5.91 2.24 -75.81
C GLY A 96 5.40 1.32 -74.70
N ARG A 97 5.62 0.00 -74.85
CA ARG A 97 5.28 -0.98 -73.80
C ARG A 97 6.12 -0.79 -72.54
N TYR A 98 7.43 -0.58 -72.66
CA TYR A 98 8.30 -0.33 -71.52
C TYR A 98 7.88 0.93 -70.76
N ARG A 99 7.58 2.03 -71.46
CA ARG A 99 7.09 3.26 -70.84
C ARG A 99 5.73 3.09 -70.17
N SER A 100 4.84 2.27 -70.74
CA SER A 100 3.54 1.95 -70.10
C SER A 100 3.75 1.19 -68.80
N VAL A 101 4.58 0.14 -68.82
CA VAL A 101 4.89 -0.67 -67.63
C VAL A 101 5.64 0.16 -66.57
N GLU A 102 6.55 1.02 -66.99
CA GLU A 102 7.26 1.95 -66.09
C GLU A 102 6.30 2.99 -65.48
N GLY A 103 5.35 3.51 -66.25
CA GLY A 103 4.29 4.38 -65.77
C GLY A 103 3.37 3.71 -64.75
N GLU A 104 2.96 2.47 -65.01
CA GLU A 104 2.16 1.67 -64.08
C GLU A 104 2.93 1.35 -62.79
N TYR A 105 4.22 1.00 -62.90
CA TYR A 105 5.09 0.76 -61.75
C TYR A 105 5.26 2.01 -60.90
N HIS A 106 5.48 3.18 -61.51
CA HIS A 106 5.56 4.44 -60.78
C HIS A 106 4.25 4.81 -60.10
N GLN A 107 3.10 4.59 -60.75
CA GLN A 107 1.79 4.82 -60.12
C GLN A 107 1.56 3.89 -58.92
N GLN A 108 1.94 2.61 -59.02
CA GLN A 108 1.87 1.67 -57.90
C GLN A 108 2.79 2.09 -56.76
N LEU A 109 4.03 2.50 -57.06
CA LEU A 109 4.97 2.97 -56.04
C LEU A 109 4.46 4.22 -55.29
N GLU A 110 3.88 5.18 -56.01
CA GLU A 110 3.28 6.36 -55.36
C GLU A 110 2.02 6.02 -54.55
N ALA A 111 1.21 5.07 -55.01
CA ALA A 111 0.09 4.54 -54.23
C ALA A 111 0.57 3.83 -52.94
N GLU A 112 1.64 3.04 -53.02
CA GLU A 112 2.24 2.39 -51.84
C GLU A 112 2.83 3.42 -50.86
N LYS A 113 3.55 4.43 -51.35
CA LYS A 113 4.09 5.51 -50.51
C LYS A 113 2.99 6.27 -49.79
N THR A 114 1.90 6.60 -50.48
CA THR A 114 0.77 7.32 -49.88
C THR A 114 0.02 6.45 -48.87
N ALA A 115 -0.20 5.16 -49.16
CA ALA A 115 -0.75 4.21 -48.20
C ALA A 115 0.14 4.04 -46.95
N HIS A 116 1.46 3.97 -47.14
CA HIS A 116 2.40 3.89 -46.03
C HIS A 116 2.40 5.17 -45.18
N ALA A 117 2.33 6.34 -45.80
CA ALA A 117 2.22 7.61 -45.10
C ALA A 117 0.91 7.71 -44.31
N GLN A 118 -0.21 7.22 -44.86
CA GLN A 118 -1.50 7.20 -44.17
C GLN A 118 -1.47 6.27 -42.95
N THR A 119 -0.98 5.04 -43.10
CA THR A 119 -0.88 4.09 -41.99
C THR A 119 0.05 4.60 -40.87
N LYS A 120 1.15 5.27 -41.22
CA LYS A 120 2.03 5.94 -40.25
C LYS A 120 1.29 7.04 -39.48
N ARG A 121 0.57 7.92 -40.18
CA ARG A 121 -0.24 8.99 -39.53
C ARG A 121 -1.33 8.42 -38.62
N GLU A 122 -1.99 7.33 -39.02
CA GLU A 122 -2.98 6.67 -38.19
C GLU A 122 -2.37 6.08 -36.92
N TYR A 123 -1.18 5.47 -37.04
CA TYR A 123 -0.44 4.95 -35.89
C TYR A 123 -0.04 6.07 -34.93
N GLU A 124 0.52 7.16 -35.46
CA GLU A 124 0.88 8.35 -34.68
C GLU A 124 -0.35 8.94 -33.98
N ALA A 125 -1.47 9.10 -34.69
CA ALA A 125 -2.71 9.61 -34.10
C ALA A 125 -3.26 8.69 -33.00
N LYS A 126 -3.20 7.36 -33.18
CA LYS A 126 -3.57 6.39 -32.13
C LYS A 126 -2.64 6.49 -30.92
N HIS A 127 -1.33 6.60 -31.15
CA HIS A 127 -0.34 6.77 -30.10
C HIS A 127 -0.57 8.05 -29.30
N THR A 128 -0.75 9.20 -29.97
CA THR A 128 -1.05 10.48 -29.30
C THR A 128 -2.33 10.42 -28.48
N ARG A 129 -3.40 9.75 -28.97
CA ARG A 129 -4.63 9.55 -28.19
C ARG A 129 -4.40 8.68 -26.95
N ALA A 130 -3.61 7.61 -27.07
CA ALA A 130 -3.26 6.75 -25.95
C ALA A 130 -2.47 7.51 -24.89
N VAL A 131 -1.46 8.28 -25.30
CA VAL A 131 -0.65 9.13 -24.41
C VAL A 131 -1.53 10.14 -23.68
N ARG A 132 -2.37 10.90 -24.38
CA ARG A 132 -3.31 11.86 -23.74
C ARG A 132 -4.25 11.20 -22.74
N THR A 133 -4.67 9.97 -23.01
CA THR A 133 -5.53 9.21 -22.10
C THR A 133 -4.78 8.82 -20.84
N LEU A 134 -3.51 8.42 -20.96
CA LEU A 134 -2.64 8.13 -19.83
C LEU A 134 -2.33 9.38 -19.03
N GLU A 135 -1.98 10.50 -19.67
CA GLU A 135 -1.75 11.79 -19.03
C GLU A 135 -2.97 12.22 -18.20
N ARG A 136 -4.18 12.13 -18.77
CA ARG A 136 -5.41 12.43 -18.04
C ARG A 136 -5.59 11.54 -16.81
N ARG A 137 -5.34 10.23 -16.93
CA ARG A 137 -5.45 9.29 -15.79
C ARG A 137 -4.42 9.59 -14.71
N VAL A 138 -3.20 9.97 -15.09
CA VAL A 138 -2.15 10.38 -14.16
C VAL A 138 -2.59 11.64 -13.42
N GLN A 139 -3.05 12.67 -14.15
CA GLN A 139 -3.54 13.92 -13.55
C GLN A 139 -4.75 13.70 -12.62
N GLU A 140 -5.68 12.83 -13.00
CA GLU A 140 -6.80 12.41 -12.14
C GLU A 140 -6.28 11.73 -10.86
N SER A 141 -5.32 10.81 -10.99
CA SER A 141 -4.73 10.13 -9.83
C SER A 141 -3.93 11.06 -8.92
N GLU A 142 -3.21 12.03 -9.49
CA GLU A 142 -2.48 13.06 -8.74
C GLU A 142 -3.44 13.97 -7.99
N SER A 143 -4.53 14.40 -8.64
CA SER A 143 -5.54 15.21 -7.98
C SER A 143 -6.20 14.46 -6.82
N ALA A 144 -6.54 13.18 -7.00
CA ALA A 144 -7.12 12.34 -5.95
C ALA A 144 -6.12 12.08 -4.80
N ALA A 145 -4.84 11.90 -5.11
CA ALA A 145 -3.79 11.78 -4.10
C ALA A 145 -3.63 13.08 -3.31
N SER A 146 -3.64 14.24 -3.99
CA SER A 146 -3.53 15.56 -3.34
C SER A 146 -4.70 15.83 -2.39
N THR A 147 -5.93 15.49 -2.78
CA THR A 147 -7.10 15.62 -1.90
C THR A 147 -6.99 14.68 -0.71
N ARG A 148 -6.49 13.45 -0.91
CA ARG A 148 -6.32 12.49 0.18
C ARG A 148 -5.25 12.93 1.18
N ILE A 149 -4.17 13.54 0.71
CA ILE A 149 -3.13 14.11 1.59
C ILE A 149 -3.74 15.25 2.42
N ALA A 150 -4.48 16.17 1.81
CA ALA A 150 -5.12 17.26 2.54
C ALA A 150 -6.14 16.77 3.59
N GLU A 151 -6.91 15.72 3.29
CA GLU A 151 -7.79 15.06 4.27
C GLU A 151 -7.00 14.47 5.45
N LEU A 152 -5.89 13.79 5.18
CA LEU A 152 -5.05 13.20 6.22
C LEU A 152 -4.38 14.29 7.08
N GLU A 153 -3.93 15.39 6.48
CA GLU A 153 -3.36 16.54 7.21
C GLU A 153 -4.41 17.22 8.12
N ALA A 154 -5.66 17.33 7.65
CA ALA A 154 -6.76 17.84 8.46
C ALA A 154 -7.08 16.90 9.63
N GLU A 155 -7.07 15.59 9.40
CA GLU A 155 -7.31 14.60 10.44
C GLU A 155 -6.18 14.55 11.48
N VAL A 156 -4.92 14.64 11.04
CA VAL A 156 -3.76 14.76 11.94
C VAL A 156 -3.85 16.03 12.79
N SER A 157 -4.27 17.15 12.20
CA SER A 157 -4.49 18.41 12.94
C SER A 157 -5.57 18.24 14.02
N ARG A 158 -6.71 17.61 13.68
CA ARG A 158 -7.78 17.30 14.65
C ARG A 158 -7.32 16.39 15.77
N LEU A 159 -6.58 15.33 15.46
CA LEU A 159 -6.06 14.40 16.47
C LEU A 159 -5.05 15.10 17.40
N ASN A 160 -4.23 16.01 16.87
CA ASN A 160 -3.30 16.79 17.68
C ASN A 160 -4.03 17.77 18.61
N GLU A 161 -5.09 18.42 18.14
CA GLU A 161 -5.96 19.26 18.97
C GLU A 161 -6.62 18.44 20.08
N ALA A 162 -7.20 17.29 19.76
CA ALA A 162 -7.80 16.38 20.74
C ALA A 162 -6.77 15.89 21.79
N LEU A 163 -5.53 15.59 21.38
CA LEU A 163 -4.45 15.23 22.29
C LEU A 163 -4.02 16.41 23.18
N ALA A 164 -4.04 17.64 22.67
CA ALA A 164 -3.76 18.83 23.47
C ALA A 164 -4.86 19.04 24.53
N GLU A 165 -6.13 18.94 24.15
CA GLU A 165 -7.26 19.01 25.08
C GLU A 165 -7.19 17.92 26.16
N GLN A 166 -6.82 16.69 25.78
CA GLN A 166 -6.65 15.60 26.74
C GLN A 166 -5.50 15.87 27.72
N ARG A 167 -4.39 16.47 27.26
CA ARG A 167 -3.29 16.88 28.15
C ARG A 167 -3.72 17.98 29.12
N ASP A 168 -4.52 18.94 28.66
CA ASP A 168 -5.04 20.00 29.51
C ASP A 168 -6.03 19.45 30.57
N GLN A 169 -6.93 18.55 30.17
CA GLN A 169 -7.82 17.84 31.09
C GLN A 169 -7.02 17.02 32.11
N ARG A 170 -5.94 16.35 31.67
CA ARG A 170 -5.04 15.63 32.57
C ARG A 170 -4.32 16.57 33.54
N GLY A 171 -3.84 17.72 33.08
CA GLY A 171 -3.26 18.75 33.94
C GLY A 171 -4.26 19.27 34.99
N GLN A 172 -5.51 19.49 34.61
CA GLN A 172 -6.59 19.93 35.52
C GLN A 172 -6.95 18.85 36.55
N THR A 173 -7.02 17.59 36.15
CA THR A 173 -7.28 16.47 37.05
C THR A 173 -6.12 16.23 38.02
N GLU A 174 -4.88 16.31 37.56
CA GLU A 174 -3.68 16.22 38.42
C GLU A 174 -3.64 17.38 39.43
N ALA A 175 -3.95 18.62 39.01
CA ALA A 175 -4.07 19.76 39.92
C ALA A 175 -5.21 19.58 40.95
N SER A 176 -6.34 19.01 40.54
CA SER A 176 -7.47 18.70 41.42
C SER A 176 -7.12 17.60 42.44
N LEU A 177 -6.34 16.59 42.03
CA LEU A 177 -5.85 15.56 42.94
C LEU A 177 -4.84 16.13 43.94
N GLN A 178 -3.97 17.04 43.52
CA GLN A 178 -2.98 17.66 44.40
C GLN A 178 -3.65 18.59 45.43
N THR A 179 -4.68 19.35 45.03
CA THR A 179 -5.49 20.15 45.97
C THR A 179 -6.24 19.26 46.96
N ASN A 180 -6.87 18.17 46.50
CA ASN A 180 -7.51 17.19 47.39
C ASN A 180 -6.52 16.51 48.36
N ALA A 181 -5.30 16.20 47.92
CA ALA A 181 -4.27 15.67 48.81
C ALA A 181 -3.87 16.68 49.90
N SER A 182 -3.77 17.97 49.55
CA SER A 182 -3.47 19.04 50.52
C SER A 182 -4.58 19.23 51.55
N THR A 183 -5.86 19.20 51.13
CA THR A 183 -7.00 19.32 52.04
C THR A 183 -7.11 18.11 52.98
N ILE A 184 -6.87 16.89 52.49
CA ILE A 184 -6.83 15.68 53.35
C ILE A 184 -5.71 15.81 54.40
N SER A 185 -4.52 16.29 54.01
CA SER A 185 -3.43 16.55 54.94
C SER A 185 -3.83 17.55 56.04
N ASP A 186 -4.48 18.66 55.68
CA ASP A 186 -4.88 19.69 56.65
C ASP A 186 -6.02 19.21 57.57
N CYS A 187 -6.99 18.46 57.04
CA CYS A 187 -7.99 17.77 57.85
C CYS A 187 -7.34 16.78 58.83
N THR A 188 -6.28 16.09 58.42
CA THR A 188 -5.52 15.17 59.29
C THR A 188 -4.84 15.90 60.44
N LYS A 189 -4.19 17.04 60.16
CA LYS A 189 -3.58 17.89 61.20
C LYS A 189 -4.63 18.41 62.19
N LEU A 190 -5.79 18.84 61.69
CA LEU A 190 -6.88 19.33 62.53
C LEU A 190 -7.47 18.23 63.42
N ALA A 191 -7.68 17.03 62.86
CA ALA A 191 -8.16 15.88 63.62
C ALA A 191 -7.17 15.43 64.70
N LEU A 192 -5.86 15.49 64.42
CA LEU A 192 -4.80 15.26 65.42
C LEU A 192 -4.87 16.30 66.55
N ALA A 193 -4.96 17.60 66.21
CA ALA A 193 -5.06 18.67 67.20
C ALA A 193 -6.31 18.54 68.09
N LEU A 194 -7.45 18.18 67.51
CA LEU A 194 -8.69 17.87 68.24
C LEU A 194 -8.51 16.67 69.18
N THR A 195 -7.87 15.60 68.71
CA THR A 195 -7.61 14.40 69.51
C THR A 195 -6.73 14.73 70.72
N ASP A 196 -5.69 15.53 70.51
CA ASP A 196 -4.80 15.97 71.58
C ASP A 196 -5.49 16.93 72.55
N GLY A 197 -6.35 17.82 72.06
CA GLY A 197 -7.19 18.69 72.89
C GLY A 197 -8.17 17.90 73.78
N VAL A 198 -8.83 16.88 73.22
CA VAL A 198 -9.72 15.99 73.98
C VAL A 198 -8.93 15.21 75.04
N ARG A 199 -7.75 14.69 74.70
CA ARG A 199 -6.87 14.02 75.68
C ARG A 199 -6.39 14.97 76.79
N ALA A 200 -6.05 16.22 76.44
CA ALA A 200 -5.66 17.23 77.42
C ALA A 200 -6.81 17.52 78.41
N LEU A 201 -8.02 17.72 77.90
CA LEU A 201 -9.23 17.91 78.71
C LEU A 201 -9.51 16.69 79.60
N GLN A 202 -9.32 15.48 79.09
CA GLN A 202 -9.47 14.24 79.86
C GLN A 202 -8.46 14.18 81.03
N ARG A 203 -7.19 14.54 80.79
CA ARG A 203 -6.16 14.59 81.84
C ARG A 203 -6.46 15.63 82.91
N GLU A 204 -6.98 16.80 82.52
CA GLU A 204 -7.35 17.86 83.45
C GLU A 204 -8.57 17.50 84.30
N THR A 205 -9.58 16.87 83.67
CA THR A 205 -10.82 16.48 84.37
C THR A 205 -10.67 15.21 85.20
N LEU A 206 -9.71 14.34 84.90
CA LEU A 206 -9.42 13.11 85.64
C LEU A 206 -7.89 12.87 85.76
N PRO A 207 -7.19 13.55 86.69
CA PRO A 207 -5.73 13.44 86.83
C PRO A 207 -5.23 12.03 87.19
N SER A 208 -6.08 11.22 87.83
CA SER A 208 -5.78 9.85 88.25
C SER A 208 -6.13 8.79 87.19
N PHE A 209 -6.77 9.16 86.09
CA PHE A 209 -7.13 8.22 85.04
C PHE A 209 -6.00 8.12 84.03
N ASN A 210 -5.13 7.13 84.22
CA ASN A 210 -4.11 6.80 83.25
C ASN A 210 -4.75 5.86 82.21
N PRO A 211 -4.94 6.26 80.93
CA PRO A 211 -5.52 5.41 79.90
C PRO A 211 -4.47 4.36 79.46
N ALA A 212 -4.02 3.52 80.38
CA ALA A 212 -3.26 2.34 80.04
C ALA A 212 -4.23 1.33 79.44
N SER A 213 -4.12 1.16 78.11
CA SER A 213 -4.63 0.03 77.33
C SER A 213 -6.12 -0.31 77.55
N VAL A 214 -7.03 0.56 77.09
CA VAL A 214 -8.34 0.05 76.65
C VAL A 214 -8.08 -0.63 75.31
N ASN A 215 -8.08 -1.96 75.31
CA ASN A 215 -7.91 -2.78 74.13
C ASN A 215 -9.04 -2.45 73.13
N PRO A 216 -8.76 -1.92 71.93
CA PRO A 216 -9.78 -1.45 70.99
C PRO A 216 -10.36 -2.62 70.19
N ALA A 217 -11.08 -3.52 70.86
CA ALA A 217 -11.80 -4.61 70.22
C ALA A 217 -13.27 -4.48 70.63
N PRO A 218 -14.06 -3.60 69.95
CA PRO A 218 -14.86 -4.10 68.84
C PRO A 218 -15.28 -3.03 67.77
N LEU A 219 -14.46 -2.01 67.49
CA LEU A 219 -14.81 -0.99 66.47
C LEU A 219 -13.92 -1.00 65.21
N VAL A 220 -13.03 -1.99 65.10
CA VAL A 220 -12.10 -2.14 63.96
C VAL A 220 -12.76 -2.80 62.73
N GLU A 221 -13.95 -3.40 62.87
CA GLU A 221 -14.61 -4.15 61.78
C GLU A 221 -15.21 -3.30 60.64
N LEU A 222 -15.05 -1.97 60.65
CA LEU A 222 -15.48 -1.09 59.56
C LEU A 222 -14.32 -0.45 58.78
N ALA A 223 -13.07 -0.80 59.09
CA ALA A 223 -11.89 -0.32 58.37
C ALA A 223 -11.33 -1.33 57.35
N ASP A 224 -12.08 -2.38 57.02
CA ASP A 224 -11.73 -3.29 55.93
C ASP A 224 -12.18 -2.70 54.59
N SER A 225 -11.35 -1.83 54.03
CA SER A 225 -10.98 -1.88 52.60
C SER A 225 -10.04 -0.72 52.21
N SER A 226 -8.76 -1.05 52.08
CA SER A 226 -7.87 -0.56 51.01
C SER A 226 -7.31 0.88 50.99
N SER A 227 -7.43 1.69 52.03
CA SER A 227 -6.55 2.88 52.11
C SER A 227 -6.01 3.09 53.51
N ASP A 228 -4.71 2.84 53.63
CA ASP A 228 -3.84 3.07 54.78
C ASP A 228 -3.66 4.59 55.01
N SER A 229 -4.76 5.34 55.11
CA SER A 229 -4.69 6.77 55.37
C SER A 229 -4.57 7.00 56.87
N ASP A 230 -3.47 7.62 57.28
CA ASP A 230 -3.25 8.07 58.66
C ASP A 230 -4.46 8.85 59.19
N PHE A 231 -5.20 9.54 58.31
CA PHE A 231 -6.47 10.21 58.59
C PHE A 231 -7.54 9.28 59.20
N ALA A 232 -7.78 8.11 58.62
CA ALA A 232 -8.79 7.17 59.12
C ALA A 232 -8.44 6.69 60.53
N ARG A 233 -7.16 6.41 60.81
CA ARG A 233 -6.68 6.04 62.15
C ARG A 233 -6.86 7.18 63.15
N VAL A 234 -6.60 8.42 62.75
CA VAL A 234 -6.81 9.61 63.59
C VAL A 234 -8.30 9.81 63.91
N MET A 235 -9.19 9.64 62.94
CA MET A 235 -10.64 9.77 63.15
C MET A 235 -11.20 8.69 64.08
N VAL A 236 -10.72 7.44 63.97
CA VAL A 236 -11.09 6.36 64.89
C VAL A 236 -10.64 6.70 66.32
N ASN A 237 -9.39 7.16 66.49
CA ASN A 237 -8.86 7.59 67.79
C ASN A 237 -9.63 8.79 68.38
N LEU A 238 -10.05 9.74 67.55
CA LEU A 238 -10.88 10.87 67.96
C LEU A 238 -12.26 10.38 68.43
N SER A 239 -12.90 9.46 67.70
CA SER A 239 -14.20 8.90 68.09
C SER A 239 -14.14 8.17 69.43
N GLN A 240 -13.05 7.42 69.68
CA GLN A 240 -12.84 6.69 70.92
C GLN A 240 -12.59 7.65 72.10
N SER A 241 -11.78 8.69 71.89
CA SER A 241 -11.53 9.71 72.92
C SER A 241 -12.79 10.53 73.25
N LEU A 242 -13.60 10.90 72.25
CA LEU A 242 -14.93 11.50 72.45
C LEU A 242 -15.90 10.56 73.20
N GLY A 243 -15.91 9.27 72.86
CA GLY A 243 -16.73 8.26 73.55
C GLY A 243 -16.38 8.15 75.03
N LEU A 244 -15.08 8.10 75.36
CA LEU A 244 -14.58 8.07 76.73
C LEU A 244 -14.90 9.37 77.49
N LEU A 245 -14.77 10.53 76.83
CA LEU A 245 -15.14 11.81 77.42
C LEU A 245 -16.65 11.85 77.73
N LYS A 246 -17.49 11.41 76.79
CA LYS A 246 -18.94 11.32 76.99
C LYS A 246 -19.28 10.42 78.17
N LEU A 247 -18.69 9.23 78.25
CA LEU A 247 -18.92 8.30 79.37
C LEU A 247 -18.48 8.91 80.71
N THR A 248 -17.38 9.65 80.71
CA THR A 248 -16.85 10.37 81.88
C THR A 248 -17.80 11.50 82.32
N VAL A 249 -18.29 12.29 81.37
CA VAL A 249 -19.25 13.36 81.66
C VAL A 249 -20.57 12.78 82.16
N GLU A 250 -21.08 11.72 81.53
CA GLU A 250 -22.30 11.03 81.96
C GLU A 250 -22.15 10.40 83.35
N THR A 251 -21.00 9.79 83.66
CA THR A 251 -20.72 9.25 85.00
C THR A 251 -20.59 10.38 86.01
N LYS A 252 -19.88 11.48 85.72
CA LYS A 252 -19.84 12.64 86.62
C LYS A 252 -21.22 13.26 86.84
N ILE A 253 -22.07 13.33 85.81
CA ILE A 253 -23.46 13.78 85.94
C ILE A 253 -24.23 12.82 86.83
N LYS A 254 -24.15 11.50 86.62
CA LYS A 254 -24.81 10.48 87.45
C LYS A 254 -24.33 10.53 88.90
N THR A 255 -23.02 10.62 89.13
CA THR A 255 -22.45 10.75 90.49
C THR A 255 -22.87 12.08 91.12
N GLY A 256 -22.93 13.17 90.36
CA GLY A 256 -23.46 14.45 90.82
C GLY A 256 -24.95 14.38 91.18
N VAL A 257 -25.74 13.60 90.43
CA VAL A 257 -27.14 13.30 90.76
C VAL A 257 -27.24 12.52 92.06
N ILE A 258 -26.44 11.47 92.22
CA ILE A 258 -26.39 10.66 93.45
C ILE A 258 -25.96 11.50 94.66
N ILE A 259 -24.91 12.31 94.53
CA ILE A 259 -24.45 13.23 95.59
C ILE A 259 -25.56 14.23 95.91
N ARG A 260 -26.23 14.81 94.91
CA ARG A 260 -27.35 15.72 95.12
C ARG A 260 -28.53 15.03 95.80
N ASP A 261 -28.82 13.78 95.47
CA ASP A 261 -29.92 13.04 96.06
C ASP A 261 -29.57 12.58 97.49
N GLN A 262 -28.31 12.26 97.76
CA GLN A 262 -27.77 12.05 99.11
C GLN A 262 -27.83 13.34 99.94
N ILE A 263 -27.43 14.49 99.37
CA ILE A 263 -27.58 15.81 100.00
C ILE A 263 -29.05 16.12 100.25
N ARG A 264 -29.98 15.73 99.36
CA ARG A 264 -31.42 15.89 99.59
C ARG A 264 -31.94 14.96 100.68
N GLU A 265 -31.35 13.79 100.86
CA GLU A 265 -31.69 12.85 101.92
C GLU A 265 -31.15 13.31 103.28
N ASP A 266 -29.93 13.86 103.30
CA ASP A 266 -29.33 14.56 104.44
C ASP A 266 -30.08 15.88 104.75
N LEU A 267 -30.59 16.56 103.72
CA LEU A 267 -31.49 17.71 103.87
C LEU A 267 -32.85 17.27 104.40
N LYS A 268 -33.34 16.06 104.09
CA LYS A 268 -34.59 15.51 104.66
C LYS A 268 -34.43 15.10 106.12
N THR A 269 -33.26 14.63 106.54
CA THR A 269 -32.95 14.36 107.95
C THR A 269 -32.74 15.67 108.73
N ALA A 270 -32.21 16.72 108.11
CA ALA A 270 -32.21 18.09 108.63
C ALA A 270 -33.61 18.75 108.62
N GLN A 271 -34.45 18.48 107.62
CA GLN A 271 -35.82 19.00 107.49
C GLN A 271 -36.81 18.38 108.48
N LYS A 272 -36.47 17.25 109.10
CA LYS A 272 -37.18 16.79 110.30
C LYS A 272 -36.93 17.71 111.51
N ALA A 273 -35.79 18.41 111.58
CA ALA A 273 -35.55 19.53 112.50
C ALA A 273 -36.12 20.88 111.97
N GLU A 274 -36.31 20.99 110.66
CA GLU A 274 -36.93 22.15 109.98
C GLU A 274 -38.45 21.98 109.76
N THR A 275 -39.13 21.17 110.58
CA THR A 275 -40.60 21.24 110.70
C THR A 275 -41.10 22.50 111.43
N SER A 276 -40.17 23.42 111.71
CA SER A 276 -40.40 24.80 112.16
C SER A 276 -40.48 25.83 111.00
N VAL A 277 -39.94 25.56 109.79
CA VAL A 277 -39.94 26.54 108.67
C VAL A 277 -40.90 26.11 107.56
N ARG A 278 -42.06 25.60 107.97
CA ARG A 278 -43.19 25.25 107.11
C ARG A 278 -43.98 26.49 106.66
N ALA A 279 -43.28 27.53 106.20
CA ALA A 279 -43.89 28.79 105.74
C ALA A 279 -43.44 29.27 104.35
N GLU A 280 -42.36 28.75 103.73
CA GLU A 280 -41.84 29.26 102.43
C GLU A 280 -42.12 28.36 101.21
N LEU A 281 -43.12 27.47 101.27
CA LEU A 281 -43.48 26.54 100.18
C LEU A 281 -44.45 27.15 99.13
N THR A 282 -44.49 28.47 98.98
CA THR A 282 -45.30 29.15 97.94
C THR A 282 -44.48 29.72 96.78
N SER A 283 -43.14 29.70 96.84
CA SER A 283 -42.26 30.19 95.74
C SER A 283 -41.78 29.10 94.75
N ALA A 284 -41.86 27.81 95.11
CA ALA A 284 -41.35 26.71 94.27
C ALA A 284 -42.27 26.29 93.10
N LYS A 285 -43.51 26.80 93.05
CA LYS A 285 -44.49 26.45 92.01
C LYS A 285 -44.33 27.25 90.71
N GLU A 286 -43.53 28.31 90.68
CA GLU A 286 -43.29 29.12 89.45
C GLU A 286 -42.11 28.60 88.59
N LYS A 287 -41.12 27.90 89.18
CA LYS A 287 -39.95 27.37 88.43
C LYS A 287 -40.25 26.15 87.57
N THR A 288 -41.31 25.40 87.85
CA THR A 288 -41.71 24.22 87.06
C THR A 288 -42.46 24.58 85.78
N VAL A 289 -43.14 25.73 85.74
CA VAL A 289 -43.84 26.23 84.55
C VAL A 289 -42.86 26.77 83.50
N ALA A 290 -41.76 27.41 83.91
CA ALA A 290 -40.71 27.91 83.00
C ALA A 290 -39.87 26.79 82.35
N LEU A 291 -39.67 25.66 83.03
CA LEU A 291 -38.93 24.50 82.50
C LEU A 291 -39.74 23.73 81.44
N CYS A 292 -41.06 23.62 81.60
CA CYS A 292 -41.93 23.04 80.57
C CYS A 292 -42.00 23.90 79.31
N ALA A 293 -42.07 25.24 79.45
CA ALA A 293 -42.07 26.15 78.30
C ALA A 293 -40.75 26.11 77.50
N LYS A 294 -39.60 25.94 78.18
CA LYS A 294 -38.29 25.79 77.52
C LYS A 294 -38.16 24.45 76.79
N HIS A 295 -38.62 23.37 77.40
CA HIS A 295 -38.61 22.04 76.76
C HIS A 295 -39.51 21.98 75.51
N ASP A 296 -40.66 22.65 75.53
CA ASP A 296 -41.54 22.74 74.36
C ASP A 296 -40.96 23.64 73.25
N ALA A 297 -40.19 24.68 73.61
CA ALA A 297 -39.45 25.49 72.65
C ALA A 297 -38.33 24.69 71.98
N ASP A 298 -37.52 23.96 72.76
CA ASP A 298 -36.44 23.11 72.25
C ASP A 298 -37.00 22.00 71.35
N LYS A 299 -38.13 21.37 71.72
CA LYS A 299 -38.80 20.36 70.89
C LYS A 299 -39.25 20.91 69.54
N ARG A 300 -39.80 22.14 69.50
CA ARG A 300 -40.18 22.80 68.24
C ARG A 300 -38.95 23.15 67.41
N GLN A 301 -37.87 23.59 68.06
CA GLN A 301 -36.61 23.88 67.37
C GLN A 301 -36.04 22.61 66.72
N PHE A 302 -35.98 21.49 67.45
CA PHE A 302 -35.54 20.21 66.88
C PHE A 302 -36.44 19.71 65.74
N GLN A 303 -37.76 19.91 65.83
CA GLN A 303 -38.67 19.58 64.74
C GLN A 303 -38.37 20.43 63.49
N THR A 304 -38.12 21.73 63.66
CA THR A 304 -37.76 22.61 62.53
C THR A 304 -36.41 22.25 61.91
N GLU A 305 -35.40 21.91 62.73
CA GLU A 305 -34.08 21.48 62.25
C GLU A 305 -34.17 20.13 61.52
N PHE A 306 -34.98 19.20 62.03
CA PHE A 306 -35.24 17.91 61.40
C PHE A 306 -35.95 18.04 60.05
N GLU A 307 -36.97 18.92 59.96
CA GLU A 307 -37.63 19.24 58.69
C GLU A 307 -36.68 19.88 57.68
N GLN A 308 -35.79 20.78 58.12
CA GLN A 308 -34.77 21.39 57.26
C GLN A 308 -33.77 20.36 56.73
N LEU A 309 -33.28 19.47 57.60
CA LEU A 309 -32.41 18.34 57.22
C LEU A 309 -33.10 17.41 56.22
N THR A 310 -34.38 17.11 56.44
CA THR A 310 -35.16 16.27 55.52
C THR A 310 -35.29 16.93 54.14
N ARG A 311 -35.57 18.24 54.08
CA ARG A 311 -35.63 19.00 52.82
C ARG A 311 -34.28 19.06 52.09
N LEU A 312 -33.18 19.21 52.82
CA LEU A 312 -31.83 19.19 52.25
C LEU A 312 -31.52 17.81 51.67
N TYR A 313 -31.81 16.74 52.41
CA TYR A 313 -31.62 15.38 51.93
C TYR A 313 -32.47 15.07 50.69
N GLU A 314 -33.74 15.49 50.66
CA GLU A 314 -34.60 15.33 49.48
C GLU A 314 -34.10 16.12 48.28
N ARG A 315 -33.61 17.34 48.50
CA ARG A 315 -32.98 18.15 47.46
C ARG A 315 -31.75 17.46 46.87
N ASP A 316 -30.85 16.96 47.72
CA ASP A 316 -29.65 16.26 47.29
C ASP A 316 -29.98 14.95 46.59
N ARG A 317 -30.98 14.21 47.06
CA ARG A 317 -31.48 12.98 46.41
C ARG A 317 -32.00 13.27 45.00
N VAL A 318 -32.75 14.36 44.82
CA VAL A 318 -33.27 14.78 43.50
C VAL A 318 -32.15 15.27 42.59
N ALA A 319 -31.18 16.02 43.13
CA ALA A 319 -30.01 16.47 42.38
C ALA A 319 -29.19 15.28 41.87
N MET A 320 -28.87 14.33 42.75
CA MET A 320 -28.17 13.08 42.40
C MET A 320 -28.95 12.27 41.36
N ALA A 321 -30.28 12.11 41.51
CA ALA A 321 -31.09 11.39 40.53
C ALA A 321 -31.10 12.08 39.15
N LYS A 322 -31.02 13.42 39.12
CA LYS A 322 -30.93 14.18 37.87
C LYS A 322 -29.57 14.01 37.20
N GLU A 323 -28.49 14.05 37.98
CA GLU A 323 -27.13 13.80 37.46
C GLU A 323 -26.99 12.36 36.94
N LEU A 324 -27.56 11.38 37.65
CA LEU A 324 -27.55 9.98 37.22
C LEU A 324 -28.31 9.79 35.89
N ARG A 325 -29.46 10.46 35.72
CA ARG A 325 -30.19 10.46 34.45
C ARG A 325 -29.40 11.09 33.30
N LYS A 326 -28.74 12.23 33.58
CA LYS A 326 -27.88 12.89 32.57
C LYS A 326 -26.73 11.98 32.16
N ALA A 327 -26.08 11.32 33.13
CA ALA A 327 -25.00 10.37 32.85
C ALA A 327 -25.49 9.15 32.05
N THR A 328 -26.71 8.65 32.30
CA THR A 328 -27.29 7.56 31.50
C THR A 328 -27.60 8.00 30.07
N GLU A 329 -28.14 9.20 29.88
CA GLU A 329 -28.42 9.75 28.54
C GLU A 329 -27.11 9.99 27.75
N GLU A 330 -26.07 10.50 28.40
CA GLU A 330 -24.73 10.67 27.80
C GLU A 330 -24.11 9.31 27.43
N LEU A 331 -24.27 8.29 28.28
CA LEU A 331 -23.80 6.94 27.99
C LEU A 331 -24.56 6.32 26.81
N GLU A 332 -25.89 6.45 26.77
CA GLU A 332 -26.72 5.97 25.66
C GLU A 332 -26.33 6.64 24.34
N ALA A 333 -26.13 7.96 24.35
CA ALA A 333 -25.66 8.71 23.19
C ALA A 333 -24.25 8.26 22.74
N ALA A 334 -23.33 8.03 23.67
CA ALA A 334 -22.00 7.52 23.37
C ALA A 334 -22.05 6.08 22.82
N THR A 335 -22.95 5.23 23.31
CA THR A 335 -23.14 3.88 22.77
C THR A 335 -23.71 3.91 21.36
N ALA A 336 -24.68 4.79 21.07
CA ALA A 336 -25.21 4.96 19.72
C ALA A 336 -24.13 5.44 18.74
N ALA A 337 -23.34 6.45 19.13
CA ALA A 337 -22.23 6.95 18.32
C ALA A 337 -21.16 5.87 18.07
N LYS A 338 -20.89 5.01 19.07
CA LYS A 338 -20.00 3.86 18.90
C LYS A 338 -20.55 2.84 17.91
N ASP A 339 -21.85 2.52 17.98
CA ASP A 339 -22.48 1.56 17.08
C ASP A 339 -22.48 2.07 15.64
N ASP A 340 -22.71 3.36 15.42
CA ASP A 340 -22.57 4.01 14.11
C ASP A 340 -21.12 3.93 13.59
N ALA A 341 -20.13 4.22 14.44
CA ALA A 341 -18.72 4.10 14.06
C ALA A 341 -18.32 2.65 13.72
N VAL A 342 -18.84 1.65 14.44
CA VAL A 342 -18.63 0.23 14.14
C VAL A 342 -19.27 -0.14 12.80
N ARG A 343 -20.45 0.39 12.50
CA ARG A 343 -21.11 0.19 11.21
C ARG A 343 -20.26 0.77 10.07
N ASP A 344 -19.79 2.01 10.20
CA ASP A 344 -18.95 2.66 9.20
C ASP A 344 -17.63 1.90 8.99
N ALA A 345 -17.02 1.40 10.06
CA ALA A 345 -15.82 0.56 9.98
C ALA A 345 -16.09 -0.75 9.22
N ASN A 346 -17.21 -1.41 9.47
CA ASN A 346 -17.60 -2.62 8.75
C ASN A 346 -17.87 -2.35 7.27
N GLU A 347 -18.52 -1.23 6.94
CA GLU A 347 -18.73 -0.82 5.54
C GLU A 347 -17.40 -0.49 4.84
N ALA A 348 -16.45 0.14 5.52
CA ALA A 348 -15.10 0.39 5.02
C ALA A 348 -14.34 -0.93 4.77
N MET A 349 -14.40 -1.88 5.71
CA MET A 349 -13.79 -3.21 5.55
C MET A 349 -14.39 -3.98 4.36
N ALA A 350 -15.71 -3.91 4.17
CA ALA A 350 -16.35 -4.53 3.02
C ALA A 350 -15.90 -3.89 1.69
N LYS A 351 -15.68 -2.57 1.65
CA LYS A 351 -15.11 -1.88 0.49
C LYS A 351 -13.66 -2.30 0.22
N THR A 352 -12.84 -2.44 1.26
CA THR A 352 -11.44 -2.89 1.09
C THR A 352 -11.36 -4.32 0.54
N GLU A 353 -12.22 -5.22 1.00
CA GLU A 353 -12.27 -6.60 0.48
C GLU A 353 -12.73 -6.62 -0.99
N ARG A 354 -13.68 -5.76 -1.39
CA ARG A 354 -14.07 -5.62 -2.81
C ARG A 354 -12.90 -5.14 -3.66
N VAL A 355 -12.22 -4.07 -3.27
CA VAL A 355 -11.05 -3.55 -4.00
C VAL A 355 -9.94 -4.60 -4.10
N LYS A 356 -9.71 -5.37 -3.04
CA LYS A 356 -8.74 -6.47 -3.05
C LYS A 356 -9.15 -7.56 -4.05
N SER A 357 -10.41 -7.96 -4.06
CA SER A 357 -10.92 -8.94 -5.04
C SER A 357 -10.84 -8.42 -6.48
N GLU A 358 -11.06 -7.13 -6.72
CA GLU A 358 -10.89 -6.48 -8.02
C GLU A 358 -9.41 -6.45 -8.44
N MET A 359 -8.49 -6.17 -7.51
CA MET A 359 -7.04 -6.23 -7.77
C MET A 359 -6.57 -7.65 -8.11
N GLU A 360 -7.05 -8.66 -7.40
CA GLU A 360 -6.75 -10.06 -7.70
C GLU A 360 -7.28 -10.44 -9.10
N ALA A 361 -8.51 -10.05 -9.44
CA ALA A 361 -9.08 -10.28 -10.77
C ALA A 361 -8.28 -9.58 -11.89
N LEU A 362 -7.85 -8.33 -11.67
CA LEU A 362 -7.01 -7.59 -12.63
C LEU A 362 -5.62 -8.23 -12.77
N THR A 363 -5.05 -8.76 -11.69
CA THR A 363 -3.76 -9.45 -11.73
C THR A 363 -3.85 -10.73 -12.57
N VAL A 364 -4.89 -11.54 -12.35
CA VAL A 364 -5.16 -12.74 -13.16
C VAL A 364 -5.40 -12.38 -14.63
N SER A 365 -6.13 -11.30 -14.90
CA SER A 365 -6.35 -10.81 -16.26
C SER A 365 -5.04 -10.37 -16.93
N HIS A 366 -4.18 -9.64 -16.22
CA HIS A 366 -2.89 -9.20 -16.73
C HIS A 366 -1.95 -10.39 -16.99
N GLU A 367 -1.93 -11.39 -16.12
CA GLU A 367 -1.21 -12.64 -16.37
C GLU A 367 -1.73 -13.34 -17.64
N GLY A 368 -3.05 -13.40 -17.82
CA GLY A 368 -3.69 -13.90 -19.04
C GLY A 368 -3.25 -13.15 -20.30
N ASP A 369 -3.28 -11.83 -20.28
CA ASP A 369 -2.86 -10.97 -21.39
C ASP A 369 -1.36 -11.09 -21.68
N SER A 370 -0.53 -11.21 -20.64
CA SER A 370 0.91 -11.44 -20.78
C SER A 370 1.20 -12.78 -21.44
N GLY A 371 0.45 -13.82 -21.07
CA GLY A 371 0.50 -15.15 -21.69
C GLY A 371 0.05 -15.13 -23.15
N ALA A 372 -1.03 -14.40 -23.46
CA ALA A 372 -1.49 -14.21 -24.84
C ALA A 372 -0.44 -13.46 -25.69
N ARG A 373 0.15 -12.40 -25.13
CA ARG A 373 1.24 -11.65 -25.78
C ARG A 373 2.47 -12.52 -26.04
N ALA A 374 2.86 -13.36 -25.09
CA ALA A 374 3.97 -14.30 -25.27
C ALA A 374 3.72 -15.29 -26.40
N ARG A 375 2.48 -15.81 -26.53
CA ARG A 375 2.09 -16.68 -27.67
C ARG A 375 2.15 -15.95 -29.00
N LEU A 376 1.61 -14.72 -29.07
CA LEU A 376 1.67 -13.90 -30.28
C LEU A 376 3.11 -13.56 -30.69
N LEU A 377 4.00 -13.31 -29.72
CA LEU A 377 5.42 -13.11 -30.00
C LEU A 377 6.07 -14.39 -30.57
N ALA A 378 5.77 -15.56 -30.00
CA ALA A 378 6.25 -16.83 -30.51
C ALA A 378 5.74 -17.15 -31.93
N GLU A 379 4.47 -16.85 -32.22
CA GLU A 379 3.90 -16.95 -33.58
C GLU A 379 4.58 -15.97 -34.55
N LEU A 380 4.87 -14.76 -34.12
CA LEU A 380 5.56 -13.76 -34.92
C LEU A 380 7.01 -14.16 -35.23
N ASP A 381 7.72 -14.76 -34.28
CA ASP A 381 9.07 -15.28 -34.52
C ASP A 381 9.06 -16.52 -35.43
N SER A 382 8.07 -17.39 -35.30
CA SER A 382 7.84 -18.52 -36.21
C SER A 382 7.59 -18.05 -37.66
N THR A 383 6.73 -17.06 -37.85
CA THR A 383 6.45 -16.49 -39.18
C THR A 383 7.65 -15.77 -39.78
N ARG A 384 8.46 -15.07 -38.96
CA ARG A 384 9.74 -14.50 -39.39
C ARG A 384 10.72 -15.59 -39.87
N ALA A 385 10.85 -16.68 -39.13
CA ALA A 385 11.69 -17.81 -39.52
C ALA A 385 11.22 -18.44 -40.85
N GLN A 386 9.90 -18.58 -41.03
CA GLN A 386 9.33 -19.04 -42.30
C GLN A 386 9.62 -18.09 -43.46
N ARG A 387 9.46 -16.78 -43.25
CA ARG A 387 9.82 -15.76 -44.24
C ARG A 387 11.30 -15.86 -44.61
N ASP A 388 12.19 -15.99 -43.63
CA ASP A 388 13.63 -16.07 -43.89
C ASP A 388 13.99 -17.33 -44.68
N LYS A 389 13.34 -18.46 -44.37
CA LYS A 389 13.44 -19.69 -45.16
C LYS A 389 12.96 -19.50 -46.60
N LEU A 390 11.77 -18.93 -46.80
CA LEU A 390 11.25 -18.65 -48.14
C LEU A 390 12.14 -17.67 -48.91
N GLN A 391 12.73 -16.68 -48.24
CA GLN A 391 13.66 -15.73 -48.84
C GLN A 391 14.94 -16.43 -49.31
N LEU A 392 15.47 -17.38 -48.53
CA LEU A 392 16.59 -18.22 -48.94
C LEU A 392 16.23 -19.10 -50.14
N GLU A 393 15.05 -19.71 -50.15
CA GLU A 393 14.56 -20.50 -51.29
C GLU A 393 14.42 -19.64 -52.55
N ILE A 394 13.83 -18.45 -52.45
CA ILE A 394 13.73 -17.49 -53.56
C ILE A 394 15.12 -17.10 -54.07
N ASN A 395 16.07 -16.80 -53.18
CA ASN A 395 17.43 -16.46 -53.57
C ASN A 395 18.14 -17.65 -54.22
N GLY A 396 17.91 -18.87 -53.72
CA GLY A 396 18.38 -20.11 -54.34
C GLY A 396 17.82 -20.30 -55.74
N LEU A 397 16.51 -20.14 -55.93
CA LEU A 397 15.85 -20.22 -57.23
C LEU A 397 16.32 -19.12 -58.18
N LYS A 398 16.48 -17.87 -57.72
CA LYS A 398 17.05 -16.78 -58.51
C LYS A 398 18.47 -17.10 -58.97
N SER A 399 19.29 -17.67 -58.10
CA SER A 399 20.64 -18.10 -58.47
C SER A 399 20.60 -19.22 -59.52
N SER A 400 19.75 -20.24 -59.34
CA SER A 400 19.52 -21.32 -60.30
C SER A 400 19.02 -20.80 -61.67
N GLN A 401 18.09 -19.85 -61.67
CA GLN A 401 17.60 -19.20 -62.88
C GLN A 401 18.68 -18.34 -63.55
N LYS A 402 19.51 -17.63 -62.76
CA LYS A 402 20.67 -16.89 -63.28
C LYS A 402 21.62 -17.81 -64.03
N TYR A 403 21.93 -18.99 -63.50
CA TYR A 403 22.73 -20.00 -64.20
C TYR A 403 22.04 -20.57 -65.45
N SER A 404 20.70 -20.57 -65.47
CA SER A 404 19.90 -21.02 -66.63
C SER A 404 19.76 -19.95 -67.73
N HIS A 405 19.91 -18.66 -67.40
CA HIS A 405 19.76 -17.53 -68.34
C HIS A 405 21.08 -16.87 -68.75
N THR A 406 22.19 -17.09 -68.05
CA THR A 406 23.53 -16.77 -68.57
C THR A 406 23.91 -17.82 -69.60
N GLY A 407 23.68 -17.53 -70.88
CA GLY A 407 23.93 -18.44 -71.99
C GLY A 407 25.30 -19.12 -71.95
N SER A 408 25.31 -20.42 -72.25
CA SER A 408 26.41 -21.34 -72.57
C SER A 408 27.62 -21.43 -71.62
N ARG A 409 28.18 -20.33 -71.11
CA ARG A 409 29.43 -20.33 -70.32
C ARG A 409 29.23 -20.75 -68.86
N GLY A 410 28.11 -20.39 -68.23
CA GLY A 410 27.85 -20.78 -66.84
C GLY A 410 27.47 -22.27 -66.68
N LEU A 411 26.91 -22.87 -67.73
CA LEU A 411 26.59 -24.29 -67.77
C LEU A 411 27.86 -25.12 -67.92
N GLU A 412 28.83 -24.67 -68.73
CA GLU A 412 30.17 -25.28 -68.86
C GLU A 412 30.90 -25.29 -67.52
N ASP A 413 30.95 -24.16 -66.80
CA ASP A 413 31.61 -24.10 -65.49
C ASP A 413 30.93 -25.00 -64.45
N MET A 414 29.60 -25.13 -64.49
CA MET A 414 28.84 -26.00 -63.57
C MET A 414 28.99 -27.48 -63.94
N VAL A 415 28.99 -27.82 -65.23
CA VAL A 415 29.26 -29.15 -65.76
C VAL A 415 30.71 -29.56 -65.45
N ASP A 416 31.67 -28.64 -65.56
CA ASP A 416 33.06 -28.88 -65.17
C ASP A 416 33.20 -29.08 -63.66
N ARG A 417 32.46 -28.33 -62.85
CA ARG A 417 32.46 -28.51 -61.39
C ARG A 417 31.82 -29.82 -60.98
N LEU A 418 30.70 -30.19 -61.61
CA LEU A 418 30.04 -31.48 -61.42
C LEU A 418 30.90 -32.64 -61.91
N ASN A 419 31.57 -32.51 -63.06
CA ASN A 419 32.50 -33.50 -63.56
C ASN A 419 33.68 -33.69 -62.61
N ARG A 420 34.25 -32.61 -62.06
CA ARG A 420 35.29 -32.71 -61.02
C ARG A 420 34.79 -33.41 -59.76
N GLN A 421 33.56 -33.11 -59.32
CA GLN A 421 32.95 -33.78 -58.18
C GLN A 421 32.66 -35.26 -58.44
N VAL A 422 32.19 -35.61 -59.64
CA VAL A 422 31.98 -36.99 -60.07
C VAL A 422 33.31 -37.72 -60.14
N THR A 423 34.38 -37.11 -60.68
CA THR A 423 35.71 -37.73 -60.67
C THR A 423 36.22 -37.97 -59.26
N THR A 424 36.09 -37.00 -58.34
CA THR A 424 36.51 -37.20 -56.94
C THR A 424 35.68 -38.28 -56.24
N LEU A 425 34.36 -38.33 -56.46
CA LEU A 425 33.52 -39.38 -55.89
C LEU A 425 33.82 -40.76 -56.52
N THR A 426 34.23 -40.79 -57.78
CA THR A 426 34.64 -42.03 -58.45
C THR A 426 35.98 -42.53 -57.91
N GLU A 427 36.93 -41.62 -57.66
CA GLU A 427 38.20 -41.93 -56.99
C GLU A 427 38.00 -42.40 -55.55
N ASP A 428 37.13 -41.72 -54.79
CA ASP A 428 36.81 -42.12 -53.42
C ASP A 428 36.05 -43.45 -53.39
N ASN A 429 35.13 -43.71 -54.33
CA ASN A 429 34.50 -45.02 -54.47
C ASN A 429 35.50 -46.10 -54.88
N ALA A 430 36.49 -45.80 -55.73
CA ALA A 430 37.55 -46.75 -56.06
C ALA A 430 38.42 -47.06 -54.84
N ARG A 431 38.74 -46.04 -54.02
CA ARG A 431 39.46 -46.20 -52.74
C ARG A 431 38.65 -47.01 -51.74
N LEU A 432 37.35 -46.74 -51.61
CA LEU A 432 36.44 -47.51 -50.75
C LEU A 432 36.27 -48.94 -51.24
N ALA A 433 36.24 -49.17 -52.55
CA ALA A 433 36.19 -50.51 -53.14
C ALA A 433 37.48 -51.30 -52.88
N GLU A 434 38.64 -50.66 -52.99
CA GLU A 434 39.93 -51.27 -52.62
C GLU A 434 40.02 -51.51 -51.10
N ALA A 435 39.55 -50.59 -50.26
CA ALA A 435 39.46 -50.80 -48.81
C ALA A 435 38.53 -51.96 -48.46
N ALA A 436 37.37 -52.08 -49.13
CA ALA A 436 36.44 -53.19 -48.95
C ALA A 436 37.03 -54.52 -49.43
N LYS A 437 37.81 -54.52 -50.51
CA LYS A 437 38.55 -55.69 -51.00
C LYS A 437 39.65 -56.10 -50.03
N GLY A 438 40.38 -55.12 -49.48
CA GLY A 438 41.35 -55.30 -48.39
C GLY A 438 40.71 -55.91 -47.14
N LEU A 439 39.55 -55.41 -46.71
CA LEU A 439 38.77 -55.97 -45.60
C LEU A 439 38.26 -57.38 -45.89
N ARG A 440 37.84 -57.69 -47.11
CA ARG A 440 37.45 -59.07 -47.50
C ARG A 440 38.64 -60.02 -47.47
N LEU A 441 39.82 -59.58 -47.91
CA LEU A 441 41.07 -60.34 -47.82
C LEU A 441 41.52 -60.52 -46.37
N ALA A 442 41.43 -59.47 -45.55
CA ALA A 442 41.70 -59.53 -44.12
C ALA A 442 40.76 -60.50 -43.40
N ARG A 443 39.44 -60.43 -43.68
CA ARG A 443 38.45 -61.40 -43.17
C ARG A 443 38.70 -62.82 -43.65
N ARG A 444 39.18 -63.02 -44.89
CA ARG A 444 39.60 -64.35 -45.37
C ARG A 444 40.85 -64.85 -44.63
N ARG A 445 41.82 -63.97 -44.34
CA ARG A 445 43.01 -64.31 -43.54
C ARG A 445 42.64 -64.60 -42.08
N GLU A 446 41.73 -63.84 -41.48
CA GLU A 446 41.17 -64.14 -40.16
C GLU A 446 40.38 -65.44 -40.14
N ALA A 447 39.52 -65.70 -41.14
CA ALA A 447 38.79 -66.96 -41.24
C ALA A 447 39.77 -68.15 -41.41
N SER A 448 40.84 -67.95 -42.19
CA SER A 448 41.92 -68.93 -42.34
C SER A 448 42.70 -69.13 -41.03
N ALA A 449 42.98 -68.06 -40.27
CA ALA A 449 43.67 -68.10 -38.98
C ALA A 449 42.80 -68.72 -37.86
N ARG A 450 41.49 -68.47 -37.90
CA ARG A 450 40.50 -69.10 -37.02
C ARG A 450 40.30 -70.58 -37.37
N SER A 451 40.41 -70.97 -38.65
CA SER A 451 40.44 -72.38 -39.05
C SER A 451 41.79 -73.08 -38.78
N SER A 452 42.88 -72.32 -38.58
CA SER A 452 44.21 -72.86 -38.25
C SER A 452 44.55 -72.83 -36.76
N GLY A 453 43.60 -72.49 -35.89
CA GLY A 453 43.77 -72.60 -34.43
C GLY A 453 44.83 -71.68 -33.82
N ALA A 454 45.15 -70.54 -34.44
CA ALA A 454 46.09 -69.55 -33.90
C ALA A 454 45.33 -68.33 -33.36
N PHE A 455 44.64 -68.49 -32.24
CA PHE A 455 44.01 -67.39 -31.50
C PHE A 455 44.89 -67.02 -30.30
N MET A 456 45.80 -66.07 -30.50
CA MET A 456 46.61 -65.46 -29.43
C MET A 456 46.36 -63.95 -29.41
N CYS A 457 45.69 -63.53 -28.33
CA CYS A 457 45.63 -62.20 -27.72
C CYS A 457 46.04 -60.98 -28.58
N ARG A 458 45.05 -60.23 -29.09
CA ARG A 458 45.18 -58.80 -29.39
C ARG A 458 43.88 -58.07 -29.02
N GLY A 459 43.67 -57.87 -27.71
CA GLY A 459 42.56 -57.06 -27.20
C GLY A 459 42.87 -55.55 -27.22
N ASP A 460 44.15 -55.17 -27.28
CA ASP A 460 44.57 -53.80 -26.98
C ASP A 460 44.82 -52.93 -28.23
N GLU A 461 44.97 -53.53 -29.41
CA GLU A 461 45.17 -52.77 -30.67
C GLU A 461 43.85 -52.27 -31.28
N ASP A 462 42.75 -53.02 -31.09
CA ASP A 462 41.43 -52.65 -31.62
C ASP A 462 40.79 -51.48 -30.84
N GLU A 463 41.10 -51.34 -29.56
CA GLU A 463 40.63 -50.19 -28.75
C GLU A 463 41.37 -48.89 -29.13
N MET A 464 42.64 -48.98 -29.53
CA MET A 464 43.44 -47.84 -29.98
C MET A 464 43.00 -47.35 -31.37
N ALA A 465 42.65 -48.29 -32.27
CA ALA A 465 42.10 -47.97 -33.59
C ALA A 465 40.71 -47.32 -33.50
N ALA A 466 39.86 -47.75 -32.55
CA ALA A 466 38.56 -47.13 -32.30
C ALA A 466 38.68 -45.68 -31.79
N ARG A 467 39.65 -45.40 -30.90
CA ARG A 467 39.89 -44.04 -30.37
C ARG A 467 40.39 -43.06 -31.45
N MET A 468 41.29 -43.51 -32.32
CA MET A 468 41.80 -42.69 -33.45
C MET A 468 40.71 -42.35 -34.48
N LEU A 469 39.75 -43.25 -34.71
CA LEU A 469 38.60 -43.00 -35.60
C LEU A 469 37.61 -41.98 -34.99
N THR A 470 37.42 -41.99 -33.67
CA THR A 470 36.58 -40.98 -33.00
C THR A 470 37.21 -39.59 -32.94
N GLU A 471 38.55 -39.47 -32.89
CA GLU A 471 39.23 -38.18 -32.94
C GLU A 471 39.23 -37.56 -34.34
N THR A 472 39.36 -38.39 -35.39
CA THR A 472 39.30 -37.91 -36.78
C THR A 472 37.90 -37.53 -37.25
N LEU A 473 36.84 -38.07 -36.63
CA LEU A 473 35.45 -37.64 -36.87
C LEU A 473 35.03 -36.41 -36.05
N ARG A 474 35.82 -35.98 -35.05
CA ARG A 474 35.59 -34.74 -34.29
C ARG A 474 36.27 -33.50 -34.89
N SER A 475 37.26 -33.68 -35.77
CA SER A 475 38.03 -32.59 -36.39
C SER A 475 37.63 -32.26 -37.83
N ARG A 476 36.55 -32.87 -38.33
CA ARG A 476 35.81 -32.46 -39.53
C ARG A 476 34.43 -32.02 -39.12
#